data_AF-A0AAV1PNK1-F1
#
_entry.id   AF-A0AAV1PNK1-F1
#
_cell.length_a   1.000
_cell.length_b   1.000
_cell.length_c   1.000
_cell.angle_alpha   90.00
_cell.angle_beta   90.00
_cell.angle_gamma   90.00
#
_symmetry.space_group_name_H-M   'P 1'
#
loop_
_entity.id
_entity.type
_entity.pdbx_description
1 polymer ?
#
loop_
_entity_poly.entity_id
_entity_poly.type
_entity_poly.pdbx_seq_one_letter_code
_entity_poly.pdbx_strand_id
1 'polypeptide(L)'
;MSLQRRKSQWLGPLLCCFLLWISLQPDSLHQASAVNLRRFIGCAVREFTFLAKKPGCKGLHITTDACWGRCETWEKPVVDPPFIESYQRVCTYNETRLVTVKLPDCLPNVDPMYTYPVALRCDCAVCLTSTTECITSV
;
A
#
# COMPACT_ATOMS: atom_id res chain seq x y z
N MET A 1 7.99 -81.79 4.92
CA MET A 1 8.49 -81.32 6.22
C MET A 1 8.80 -79.84 6.10
N SER A 2 8.26 -79.09 7.06
CA SER A 2 8.34 -77.64 7.24
C SER A 2 9.76 -77.11 7.39
N LEU A 3 10.04 -75.91 6.87
CA LEU A 3 10.83 -74.93 7.63
C LEU A 3 10.49 -73.48 7.23
N GLN A 4 9.94 -72.81 8.24
CA GLN A 4 9.57 -71.40 8.39
C GLN A 4 10.77 -70.43 8.36
N ARG A 5 10.43 -69.12 8.20
CA ARG A 5 11.12 -67.86 8.59
C ARG A 5 11.56 -67.03 7.38
N ARG A 6 11.39 -65.69 7.30
CA ARG A 6 11.30 -64.66 8.37
C ARG A 6 10.68 -63.37 7.80
N LYS A 7 9.86 -62.69 8.61
CA LYS A 7 9.44 -61.27 8.51
C LYS A 7 10.62 -60.34 8.19
N SER A 8 10.42 -59.26 7.44
CA SER A 8 10.58 -57.88 7.98
C SER A 8 10.34 -56.76 6.97
N GLN A 9 9.54 -55.78 7.41
CA GLN A 9 9.75 -54.33 7.28
C GLN A 9 9.81 -53.71 5.87
N TRP A 10 8.65 -53.58 5.24
CA TRP A 10 8.39 -52.57 4.19
C TRP A 10 7.62 -51.36 4.77
N LEU A 11 8.13 -50.79 5.87
CA LEU A 11 7.62 -49.53 6.47
C LEU A 11 8.60 -48.35 6.25
N GLY A 12 9.70 -48.57 5.53
CA GLY A 12 10.76 -47.59 5.30
C GLY A 12 10.52 -46.57 4.17
N PRO A 13 9.84 -46.87 3.05
CA PRO A 13 9.87 -45.95 1.91
C PRO A 13 8.85 -44.81 2.03
N LEU A 14 7.71 -45.05 2.69
CA LEU A 14 6.63 -44.06 2.82
C LEU A 14 6.97 -42.96 3.84
N LEU A 15 7.61 -43.29 4.97
CA LEU A 15 8.04 -42.29 5.95
C LEU A 15 9.15 -41.38 5.40
N CYS A 16 10.08 -41.94 4.61
CA CYS A 16 11.19 -41.17 4.05
C CYS A 16 10.69 -40.16 3.01
N CYS A 17 9.74 -40.55 2.15
CA CYS A 17 9.10 -39.65 1.19
C CYS A 17 8.29 -38.52 1.86
N PHE A 18 7.56 -38.82 2.94
CA PHE A 18 6.85 -37.77 3.70
C PHE A 18 7.80 -36.75 4.35
N LEU A 19 8.92 -37.21 4.92
CA LEU A 19 9.93 -36.30 5.50
C LEU A 19 10.62 -35.44 4.43
N LEU A 20 10.91 -36.02 3.26
CA LEU A 20 11.46 -35.29 2.11
C LEU A 20 10.50 -34.23 1.57
N TRP A 21 9.18 -34.47 1.61
CA TRP A 21 8.17 -33.48 1.22
C TRP A 21 8.03 -32.34 2.24
N ILE A 22 8.15 -32.60 3.54
CA ILE A 22 8.14 -31.54 4.56
C ILE A 22 9.37 -30.63 4.41
N SER A 23 10.54 -31.20 4.07
CA SER A 23 11.76 -30.41 3.83
C SER A 23 11.79 -29.62 2.51
N LEU A 24 10.89 -29.92 1.57
CA LEU A 24 10.82 -29.24 0.27
C LEU A 24 9.70 -28.20 0.20
N GLN A 25 8.98 -27.93 1.28
CA GLN A 25 8.08 -26.79 1.34
C GLN A 25 8.91 -25.50 1.30
N PRO A 26 8.77 -24.65 0.28
CA PRO A 26 9.31 -23.31 0.34
C PRO A 26 8.47 -22.53 1.35
N ASP A 27 8.97 -22.41 2.58
CA ASP A 27 8.52 -21.40 3.55
C ASP A 27 8.93 -20.02 3.05
N SER A 28 8.37 -19.59 1.92
CA SER A 28 8.27 -18.17 1.59
C SER A 28 7.05 -17.60 2.29
N LEU A 29 7.06 -17.66 3.63
CA LEU A 29 6.37 -16.64 4.40
C LEU A 29 7.13 -15.36 4.09
N HIS A 30 6.64 -14.59 3.11
CA HIS A 30 7.07 -13.22 2.88
C HIS A 30 6.81 -12.45 4.19
N GLN A 31 7.78 -12.50 5.08
CA GLN A 31 7.79 -11.71 6.29
C GLN A 31 8.09 -10.29 5.84
N ALA A 32 7.04 -9.60 5.38
CA ALA A 32 7.07 -8.16 5.24
C ALA A 32 7.46 -7.63 6.62
N SER A 33 8.70 -7.18 6.75
CA SER A 33 9.16 -6.54 7.98
C SER A 33 8.19 -5.42 8.29
N ALA A 34 7.54 -5.48 9.46
CA ALA A 34 6.61 -4.44 9.88
C ALA A 34 7.37 -3.12 9.99
N VAL A 35 7.23 -2.26 8.98
CA VAL A 35 7.88 -0.95 8.95
C VAL A 35 7.27 -0.09 10.05
N ASN A 36 8.10 0.46 10.94
CA ASN A 36 7.64 1.38 11.96
C ASN A 36 7.22 2.70 11.32
N LEU A 37 5.90 2.83 11.08
CA LEU A 37 5.30 4.00 10.46
C LEU A 37 5.64 5.31 11.19
N ARG A 38 5.83 5.27 12.51
CA ARG A 38 6.19 6.47 13.27
C ARG A 38 7.59 7.00 12.98
N ARG A 39 8.49 6.18 12.42
CA ARG A 39 9.87 6.57 12.08
C ARG A 39 10.21 6.51 10.59
N PHE A 40 9.30 6.02 9.75
CA PHE A 40 9.49 5.99 8.31
C PHE A 40 9.76 7.40 7.72
N ILE A 41 10.91 7.55 7.06
CA ILE A 41 11.27 8.70 6.22
C ILE A 41 11.31 8.19 4.79
N GLY A 42 10.61 8.87 3.90
CA GLY A 42 10.30 8.44 2.55
C GLY A 42 8.83 8.67 2.22
N CYS A 43 8.48 8.49 0.94
CA CYS A 43 7.13 8.59 0.42
C CYS A 43 6.77 7.26 -0.24
N ALA A 44 5.64 6.67 0.11
CA ALA A 44 5.25 5.34 -0.36
C ALA A 44 3.76 5.26 -0.65
N VAL A 45 3.40 4.32 -1.53
CA VAL A 45 2.01 3.92 -1.78
C VAL A 45 1.52 3.10 -0.61
N ARG A 46 0.36 3.45 -0.04
CA ARG A 46 -0.28 2.73 1.05
C ARG A 46 -1.79 2.76 0.92
N GLU A 47 -2.42 1.76 1.51
CA GLU A 47 -3.86 1.68 1.62
C GLU A 47 -4.42 2.79 2.53
N PHE A 48 -5.43 3.49 2.04
CA PHE A 48 -6.15 4.56 2.73
C PHE A 48 -7.65 4.42 2.46
N THR A 49 -8.45 4.64 3.50
CA THR A 49 -9.91 4.59 3.40
C THR A 49 -10.49 5.98 3.58
N PHE A 50 -11.29 6.43 2.62
CA PHE A 50 -12.00 7.71 2.68
C PHE A 50 -13.49 7.54 2.44
N LEU A 51 -14.27 8.54 2.88
CA LEU A 51 -15.70 8.59 2.64
C LEU A 51 -15.98 9.40 1.37
N ALA A 52 -16.30 8.71 0.27
CA ALA A 52 -16.75 9.35 -0.96
C ALA A 52 -18.15 9.92 -0.76
N LYS A 53 -18.30 11.22 -1.04
CA LYS A 53 -19.57 11.95 -0.95
C LYS A 53 -19.86 12.65 -2.26
N LYS A 54 -21.10 12.49 -2.74
CA LYS A 54 -21.66 13.22 -3.88
C LYS A 54 -23.04 13.72 -3.47
N PRO A 55 -23.38 15.00 -3.70
CA PRO A 55 -24.72 15.52 -3.38
C PRO A 55 -25.81 14.67 -4.03
N GLY A 56 -26.84 14.30 -3.26
CA GLY A 56 -27.96 13.48 -3.73
C GLY A 56 -27.71 11.97 -3.74
N CYS A 57 -26.56 11.49 -3.26
CA CYS A 57 -26.27 10.06 -3.04
C CYS A 57 -25.89 9.79 -1.59
N LYS A 58 -26.04 8.54 -1.15
CA LYS A 58 -25.48 8.09 0.12
C LYS A 58 -23.97 7.92 0.00
N GLY A 59 -23.24 8.33 1.04
CA GLY A 59 -21.78 8.21 1.07
C GLY A 59 -21.32 6.76 1.10
N LEU A 60 -20.16 6.49 0.50
CA LEU A 60 -19.53 5.17 0.44
C LEU A 60 -18.10 5.25 0.97
N HIS A 61 -17.74 4.36 1.90
CA HIS A 61 -16.35 4.19 2.31
C HIS A 61 -15.60 3.42 1.22
N ILE A 62 -14.55 4.02 0.69
CA ILE A 62 -13.71 3.46 -0.36
C ILE A 62 -12.32 3.27 0.20
N THR A 63 -11.79 2.07 0.08
CA THR A 63 -10.41 1.73 0.39
C THR A 63 -9.62 1.72 -0.92
N THR A 64 -8.53 2.49 -0.97
CA THR A 64 -7.72 2.68 -2.17
C THR A 64 -6.26 2.88 -1.81
N ASP A 65 -5.37 2.67 -2.78
CA ASP A 65 -3.97 3.07 -2.68
C ASP A 65 -3.81 4.59 -2.83
N ALA A 66 -3.10 5.20 -1.89
CA ALA A 66 -2.82 6.63 -1.79
C ALA A 66 -1.36 6.87 -1.35
N CYS A 67 -0.89 8.11 -1.48
CA CYS A 67 0.47 8.47 -1.07
C CYS A 67 0.55 8.85 0.41
N TRP A 68 1.53 8.27 1.10
CA TRP A 68 1.77 8.54 2.52
C TRP A 68 3.26 8.48 2.86
N GLY A 69 3.72 9.39 3.71
CA GLY A 69 5.12 9.41 4.14
C GLY A 69 5.58 10.75 4.72
N ARG A 70 6.89 10.86 4.92
CA ARG A 70 7.60 12.08 5.36
C ARG A 70 8.76 12.34 4.44
N CYS A 71 8.81 13.53 3.88
CA CYS A 71 9.88 13.96 3.01
C CYS A 71 10.91 14.79 3.77
N GLU A 72 12.16 14.69 3.36
CA GLU A 72 13.22 15.55 3.88
C GLU A 72 13.01 16.97 3.37
N THR A 73 13.07 17.92 4.29
CA THR A 73 13.00 19.35 4.04
C THR A 73 14.10 20.05 4.80
N TRP A 74 14.54 21.19 4.29
CA TRP A 74 15.54 22.01 4.96
C TRP A 74 15.36 23.48 4.60
N GLU A 75 15.87 24.33 5.47
CA GLU A 75 16.00 25.76 5.23
C GLU A 75 17.41 26.17 5.62
N LYS A 76 18.04 26.95 4.75
CA LYS A 76 19.42 27.40 4.89
C LYS A 76 19.45 28.92 4.94
N PRO A 77 19.98 29.53 6.00
CA PRO A 77 20.22 30.97 6.03
C PRO A 77 21.24 31.38 4.96
N VAL A 78 20.96 32.47 4.25
CA VAL A 78 21.85 33.07 3.24
C VAL A 78 22.05 34.56 3.51
N VAL A 79 23.15 35.15 3.03
CA VAL A 79 23.53 36.54 3.35
C VAL A 79 22.66 37.54 2.58
N ASP A 80 22.39 37.25 1.31
CA ASP A 80 21.61 38.12 0.45
C ASP A 80 20.11 37.86 0.62
N PRO A 81 19.24 38.89 0.45
CA PRO A 81 17.79 38.71 0.42
C PRO A 81 17.40 37.61 -0.59
N PRO A 82 16.45 36.71 -0.27
CA PRO A 82 15.49 36.76 0.84
C PRO A 82 15.99 36.21 2.18
N PHE A 83 17.31 36.07 2.38
CA PHE A 83 17.98 35.61 3.61
C PHE A 83 17.75 34.14 3.99
N ILE A 84 16.84 33.46 3.29
CA ILE A 84 16.54 32.03 3.48
C ILE A 84 16.44 31.36 2.12
N GLU A 85 17.19 30.29 1.93
CA GLU A 85 17.02 29.32 0.85
C GLU A 85 16.24 28.11 1.41
N SER A 86 15.07 27.81 0.84
CA SER A 86 14.21 26.74 1.33
C SER A 86 14.09 25.59 0.33
N TYR A 87 14.13 24.37 0.86
CA TYR A 87 13.86 23.14 0.13
C TYR A 87 12.69 22.43 0.80
N GLN A 88 11.50 22.72 0.29
CA GLN A 88 10.25 22.19 0.82
C GLN A 88 9.68 21.17 -0.17
N ARG A 89 9.62 19.91 0.27
CA ARG A 89 9.06 18.78 -0.48
C ARG A 89 7.95 18.14 0.35
N VAL A 90 6.91 17.68 -0.32
CA VAL A 90 5.79 16.93 0.27
C VAL A 90 5.67 15.57 -0.37
N CYS A 91 5.12 14.61 0.36
CA CYS A 91 4.79 13.30 -0.19
C CYS A 91 3.52 13.44 -1.04
N THR A 92 3.65 13.26 -2.35
CA THR A 92 2.56 13.47 -3.30
C THR A 92 2.54 12.39 -4.38
N TYR A 93 1.44 12.37 -5.14
CA TYR A 93 1.26 11.49 -6.27
C TYR A 93 2.24 11.86 -7.39
N ASN A 94 2.98 10.86 -7.87
CA ASN A 94 3.80 10.99 -9.07
C ASN A 94 3.06 10.39 -10.28
N GLU A 95 2.49 9.19 -10.10
CA GLU A 95 1.75 8.48 -11.14
C GLU A 95 0.43 7.98 -10.57
N THR A 96 -0.66 8.21 -11.30
CA THR A 96 -2.02 7.83 -10.87
C THR A 96 -2.82 7.20 -11.99
N ARG A 97 -3.84 6.44 -11.59
CA ARG A 97 -4.89 5.95 -12.48
C ARG A 97 -6.25 6.38 -11.94
N LEU A 98 -7.11 6.90 -12.81
CA LEU A 98 -8.50 7.20 -12.43
C LEU A 98 -9.33 5.91 -12.38
N VAL A 99 -10.10 5.76 -11.32
CA VAL A 99 -11.06 4.66 -11.14
C VAL A 99 -12.43 5.26 -10.85
N THR A 100 -13.47 4.63 -11.37
CA THR A 100 -14.86 5.06 -11.18
C THR A 100 -15.67 3.97 -10.47
N VAL A 101 -16.43 4.36 -9.46
CA VAL A 101 -17.33 3.48 -8.70
C VAL A 101 -18.75 4.03 -8.71
N LYS A 102 -19.72 3.18 -8.38
CA LYS A 102 -21.12 3.55 -8.26
C LYS A 102 -21.48 3.78 -6.79
N LEU A 103 -21.98 4.97 -6.45
CA LEU A 103 -22.48 5.29 -5.12
C LEU A 103 -23.87 4.68 -4.87
N PRO A 104 -24.17 4.26 -3.63
CA PRO A 104 -25.48 3.70 -3.27
C PRO A 104 -26.55 4.79 -3.07
N ASP A 105 -27.82 4.37 -3.15
CA ASP A 105 -28.99 5.15 -2.74
C ASP A 105 -29.03 6.60 -3.26
N CYS A 106 -28.82 6.78 -4.57
CA CYS A 106 -28.92 8.08 -5.22
C CYS A 106 -30.37 8.48 -5.53
N LEU A 107 -30.66 9.77 -5.47
CA LEU A 107 -31.94 10.35 -5.90
C LEU A 107 -32.17 10.14 -7.41
N PRO A 108 -33.43 10.15 -7.88
CA PRO A 108 -33.73 10.13 -9.31
C PRO A 108 -33.01 11.26 -10.06
N ASN A 109 -32.50 10.97 -11.24
CA ASN A 109 -31.74 11.90 -12.10
C ASN A 109 -30.37 12.36 -11.57
N VAL A 110 -29.88 11.79 -10.46
CA VAL A 110 -28.49 12.00 -10.02
C VAL A 110 -27.62 10.90 -10.62
N ASP A 111 -26.54 11.28 -11.29
CA ASP A 111 -25.54 10.33 -11.77
C ASP A 111 -24.85 9.65 -10.55
N PRO A 112 -24.89 8.31 -10.42
CA PRO A 112 -24.30 7.63 -9.29
C PRO A 112 -22.79 7.43 -9.43
N MET A 113 -22.17 7.77 -10.56
CA MET A 113 -20.75 7.53 -10.80
C MET A 113 -19.86 8.51 -10.04
N TYR A 114 -18.80 8.01 -9.42
CA TYR A 114 -17.81 8.76 -8.67
C TYR A 114 -16.40 8.34 -9.08
N THR A 115 -15.60 9.30 -9.56
CA THR A 115 -14.25 9.05 -10.09
C THR A 115 -13.20 9.64 -9.15
N TYR A 116 -12.15 8.88 -8.88
CA TYR A 116 -11.05 9.30 -8.00
C TYR A 116 -9.70 8.73 -8.47
N PRO A 117 -8.57 9.37 -8.10
CA PRO A 117 -7.24 8.86 -8.42
C PRO A 117 -6.80 7.74 -7.47
N VAL A 118 -6.16 6.72 -8.01
CA VAL A 118 -5.45 5.66 -7.29
C VAL A 118 -3.95 5.87 -7.49
N ALA A 119 -3.16 5.84 -6.41
CA ALA A 119 -1.71 5.96 -6.48
C ALA A 119 -1.09 4.72 -7.14
N LEU A 120 -0.29 4.93 -8.19
CA LEU A 120 0.61 3.90 -8.74
C LEU A 120 2.04 4.12 -8.25
N ARG A 121 2.45 5.39 -8.13
CA ARG A 121 3.74 5.80 -7.59
C ARG A 121 3.63 7.11 -6.82
N CYS A 122 4.43 7.23 -5.76
CA CYS A 122 4.47 8.38 -4.87
C CYS A 122 5.91 8.87 -4.72
N ASP A 123 6.12 10.18 -4.70
CA ASP A 123 7.44 10.81 -4.59
C ASP A 123 7.43 12.01 -3.65
N CYS A 124 8.63 12.39 -3.18
CA CYS A 124 8.87 13.66 -2.52
C CYS A 124 9.10 14.76 -3.55
N ALA A 125 8.08 15.56 -3.82
CA ALA A 125 8.09 16.61 -4.83
C ALA A 125 7.54 17.94 -4.30
N VAL A 126 7.62 19.00 -5.10
CA VAL A 126 6.90 20.25 -4.79
C VAL A 126 5.41 20.00 -4.94
N CYS A 127 4.60 20.60 -4.05
CA CYS A 127 3.15 20.51 -4.17
C CYS A 127 2.66 21.37 -5.36
N LEU A 128 2.02 20.74 -6.34
CA LEU A 128 1.49 21.40 -7.52
C LEU A 128 0.07 21.90 -7.27
N THR A 129 -0.08 23.21 -7.08
CA THR A 129 -1.38 23.86 -6.81
C THR A 129 -2.38 23.77 -7.97
N SER A 130 -1.92 23.41 -9.17
CA SER A 130 -2.78 23.18 -10.34
C SER A 130 -3.67 21.95 -10.20
N THR A 131 -3.24 20.93 -9.45
CA THR A 131 -3.91 19.63 -9.34
C THR A 131 -4.11 19.16 -7.91
N THR A 132 -3.50 19.85 -6.95
CA THR A 132 -3.45 19.42 -5.55
C THR A 132 -3.62 20.62 -4.65
N GLU A 133 -4.54 20.52 -3.69
CA GLU A 133 -4.69 21.54 -2.66
C GLU A 133 -3.55 21.38 -1.64
N CYS A 134 -2.66 22.37 -1.61
CA CYS A 134 -1.49 22.39 -0.75
C CYS A 134 -1.83 23.02 0.60
N ILE A 135 -2.26 22.19 1.55
CA ILE A 135 -2.66 22.63 2.89
C ILE A 135 -1.75 22.02 3.98
N THR A 136 -1.63 22.71 5.11
CA THR A 136 -1.00 22.17 6.31
C THR A 136 -2.00 21.31 7.09
N SER A 137 -1.54 20.25 7.75
CA SER A 137 -2.40 19.48 8.68
C SER A 137 -2.87 20.38 9.82
N VAL A 138 -4.19 20.46 10.02
CA VAL A 138 -4.84 21.19 11.11
C VAL A 138 -4.87 20.34 12.38
#